data_AF-A0A3C0N677-F1
#
_entry.id   AF-A0A3C0N677-F1
#
_cell.length_a   1.000
_cell.length_b   1.000
_cell.length_c   1.000
_cell.angle_alpha   90.00
_cell.angle_beta   90.00
_cell.angle_gamma   90.00
#
_symmetry.space_group_name_H-M   'P 1'
#
loop_
_entity.id
_entity.type
_entity.pdbx_description
1 polymer ?
#
loop_
_entity_poly.entity_id
_entity_poly.type
_entity_poly.pdbx_seq_one_letter_code
_entity_poly.pdbx_strand_id
1 'polypeptide(L)'
;MDGLIDFLKKPSNDIDRADELRRCGASALVNIGSQRAVNSLLSLLENSDESVRWYAVDALGDIGDKDAVIGLIKRLRDCSSKIRSKAAYTLGFIADEAVVPELISYLQWVSETSDDECWSVIDALGEIGSKKAIPELHRFLAKSNGYLKEKAIFALGKIGDESVIPDLIHILKTSSLDSKGTAIEILRKMQAEPAIPYFLGILENEPYVRSRNDIAGVLGGFQRERAAHILPNLLALIPTESGQYALRAIFGIQQNCQFYNYEIFRKQLPPVVSPQPSGASQHPFILYDFPNATTVKVFEHVDTYITKTENPDY
;
A
#
# COMPACT_ATOMS: atom_id res chain seq x y z
N MET A 1 -7.13 30.88 -28.94
CA MET A 1 -6.08 29.88 -28.62
C MET A 1 -4.71 30.53 -28.67
N ASP A 2 -4.36 31.21 -29.75
CA ASP A 2 -3.04 31.85 -29.91
C ASP A 2 -2.71 32.84 -28.79
N GLY A 3 -3.67 33.66 -28.34
CA GLY A 3 -3.47 34.54 -27.18
C GLY A 3 -3.22 33.83 -25.84
N LEU A 4 -3.70 32.59 -25.65
CA LEU A 4 -3.40 31.79 -24.45
C LEU A 4 -1.98 31.22 -24.51
N ILE A 5 -1.54 30.83 -25.71
CA ILE A 5 -0.15 30.42 -25.96
C ILE A 5 0.79 31.60 -25.72
N ASP A 6 0.39 32.81 -26.09
CA ASP A 6 1.18 34.02 -25.84
C ASP A 6 1.33 34.29 -24.33
N PHE A 7 0.29 34.08 -23.53
CA PHE A 7 0.40 34.17 -22.07
C PHE A 7 1.37 33.15 -21.49
N LEU A 8 1.38 31.92 -22.02
CA LEU A 8 2.33 30.90 -21.62
C LEU A 8 3.77 31.24 -22.01
N LYS A 9 3.98 31.81 -23.20
CA LYS A 9 5.32 32.13 -23.71
C LYS A 9 5.86 33.47 -23.23
N LYS A 10 5.04 34.32 -22.61
CA LYS A 10 5.42 35.71 -22.34
C LYS A 10 6.62 35.79 -21.38
N PRO A 11 7.75 36.38 -21.80
CA PRO A 11 8.82 36.70 -20.87
C PRO A 11 8.37 37.88 -20.00
N SER A 12 8.66 37.80 -18.70
CA SER A 12 8.36 38.87 -17.74
C SER A 12 9.51 39.01 -16.75
N ASN A 13 9.85 40.26 -16.42
CA ASN A 13 10.87 40.60 -15.42
C ASN A 13 10.38 40.38 -13.99
N ASP A 14 9.06 40.32 -13.81
CA ASP A 14 8.40 39.93 -12.58
C ASP A 14 8.04 38.44 -12.70
N ILE A 15 8.78 37.62 -11.93
CA ILE A 15 8.69 36.15 -11.97
C ILE A 15 7.31 35.69 -11.50
N ASP A 16 6.77 36.30 -10.44
CA ASP A 16 5.49 35.91 -9.85
C ASP A 16 4.34 36.21 -10.82
N ARG A 17 4.39 37.39 -11.46
CA ARG A 17 3.41 37.75 -12.49
C ARG A 17 3.53 36.86 -13.73
N ALA A 18 4.74 36.45 -14.11
CA ALA A 18 4.95 35.53 -15.24
C ALA A 18 4.32 34.17 -14.95
N ASP A 19 4.56 33.67 -13.74
CA ASP A 19 4.08 32.38 -13.28
C ASP A 19 2.55 32.34 -13.22
N GLU A 20 1.93 33.40 -12.69
CA GLU A 20 0.47 33.52 -12.66
C GLU A 20 -0.14 33.52 -14.06
N LEU A 21 0.45 34.27 -15.02
CA LEU A 21 -0.02 34.31 -16.41
C LEU A 21 0.11 32.94 -17.09
N ARG A 22 1.21 32.22 -16.84
CA ARG A 22 1.43 30.87 -17.37
C ARG A 22 0.42 29.89 -16.81
N ARG A 23 0.21 29.89 -15.49
CA ARG A 23 -0.78 29.04 -14.82
C ARG A 23 -2.19 29.30 -15.35
N CYS A 24 -2.57 30.57 -15.54
CA CYS A 24 -3.87 30.93 -16.11
C CYS A 24 -4.01 30.45 -17.57
N GLY A 25 -2.97 30.63 -18.39
CA GLY A 25 -2.94 30.18 -19.78
C GLY A 25 -3.04 28.66 -19.90
N ALA A 26 -2.28 27.92 -19.08
CA ALA A 26 -2.34 26.47 -18.98
C ALA A 26 -3.73 26.00 -18.55
N SER A 27 -4.26 26.53 -17.45
CA SER A 27 -5.59 26.16 -16.94
C SER A 27 -6.71 26.45 -17.95
N ALA A 28 -6.62 27.55 -18.70
CA ALA A 28 -7.57 27.84 -19.77
C ALA A 28 -7.49 26.80 -20.91
N LEU A 29 -6.29 26.35 -21.28
CA LEU A 29 -6.11 25.29 -22.29
C LEU A 29 -6.61 23.93 -21.80
N VAL A 30 -6.39 23.60 -20.52
CA VAL A 30 -6.96 22.40 -19.86
C VAL A 30 -8.48 22.43 -19.92
N ASN A 31 -9.11 23.53 -19.51
CA ASN A 31 -10.57 23.69 -19.52
C ASN A 31 -11.16 23.64 -20.94
N ILE A 32 -10.39 24.04 -21.96
CA ILE A 32 -10.80 23.90 -23.36
C ILE A 32 -10.76 22.43 -23.78
N GLY A 33 -9.75 21.66 -23.37
CA GLY A 33 -9.64 20.21 -23.57
C GLY A 33 -9.64 19.72 -25.03
N SER A 34 -9.66 20.61 -26.02
CA SER A 34 -9.73 20.26 -27.44
C SER A 34 -8.40 19.71 -27.96
N GLN A 35 -8.44 18.88 -29.02
CA GLN A 35 -7.22 18.42 -29.72
C GLN A 35 -6.29 19.56 -30.12
N ARG A 36 -6.85 20.71 -30.52
CA ARG A 36 -6.05 21.89 -30.88
C ARG A 36 -5.28 22.45 -29.66
N ALA A 37 -5.86 22.37 -28.46
CA ALA A 37 -5.18 22.74 -27.22
C ALA A 37 -4.05 21.74 -26.89
N VAL A 38 -4.29 20.44 -27.03
CA VAL A 38 -3.26 19.39 -26.87
C VAL A 38 -2.08 19.63 -27.82
N ASN A 39 -2.35 19.82 -29.12
CA ASN A 39 -1.30 20.11 -30.11
C ASN A 39 -0.53 21.41 -29.78
N SER A 40 -1.22 22.41 -29.24
CA SER A 40 -0.58 23.66 -28.81
C SER A 40 0.36 23.43 -27.63
N LEU A 41 -0.08 22.69 -26.61
CA LEU A 41 0.74 22.33 -25.45
C LEU A 41 1.93 21.43 -25.83
N LEU A 42 1.73 20.48 -26.74
CA LEU A 42 2.81 19.66 -27.30
C LEU A 42 3.91 20.51 -27.93
N SER A 43 3.55 21.57 -28.66
CA SER A 43 4.54 22.50 -29.22
C SER A 43 5.33 23.27 -28.16
N LEU A 44 4.74 23.48 -26.97
CA LEU A 44 5.37 24.18 -25.84
C LEU A 44 6.37 23.32 -25.08
N LEU A 45 6.35 21.99 -25.26
CA LEU A 45 7.35 21.09 -24.68
C LEU A 45 8.77 21.36 -25.21
N GLU A 46 8.91 22.03 -26.36
CA GLU A 46 10.20 22.39 -26.96
C GLU A 46 10.61 23.85 -26.65
N ASN A 47 9.90 24.53 -25.74
CA ASN A 47 10.25 25.90 -25.37
C ASN A 47 11.59 25.97 -24.62
N SER A 48 12.38 27.02 -24.84
CA SER A 48 13.65 27.23 -24.14
C SER A 48 13.48 27.50 -22.64
N ASP A 49 12.38 28.14 -22.25
CA ASP A 49 12.06 28.46 -20.86
C ASP A 49 11.54 27.23 -20.12
N GLU A 50 12.23 26.85 -19.03
CA GLU A 50 11.88 25.71 -18.17
C GLU A 50 10.46 25.82 -17.63
N SER A 51 10.04 26.99 -17.14
CA SER A 51 8.71 27.18 -16.57
C SER A 51 7.62 26.95 -17.62
N VAL A 52 7.84 27.40 -18.85
CA VAL A 52 6.88 27.18 -19.96
C VAL A 52 6.75 25.68 -20.27
N ARG A 53 7.88 24.96 -20.32
CA ARG A 53 7.85 23.49 -20.47
C ARG A 53 7.12 22.84 -19.30
N TRP A 54 7.34 23.30 -18.07
CA TRP A 54 6.73 22.74 -16.87
C TRP A 54 5.20 22.84 -16.94
N TYR A 55 4.67 24.03 -17.22
CA TYR A 55 3.22 24.23 -17.36
C TYR A 55 2.60 23.47 -18.53
N ALA A 56 3.36 23.27 -19.61
CA ALA A 56 2.91 22.45 -20.71
C ALA A 56 2.80 20.97 -20.31
N VAL A 57 3.80 20.41 -19.60
CA VAL A 57 3.76 19.04 -19.08
C VAL A 57 2.61 18.86 -18.08
N ASP A 58 2.42 19.84 -17.18
CA ASP A 58 1.34 19.84 -16.18
C ASP A 58 -0.04 19.83 -16.85
N ALA A 59 -0.29 20.76 -17.76
CA ALA A 59 -1.55 20.86 -18.48
C ALA A 59 -1.86 19.64 -19.35
N LEU A 60 -0.84 19.02 -19.98
CA LEU A 60 -1.04 17.79 -20.73
C LEU A 60 -1.46 16.62 -19.83
N GLY A 61 -0.95 16.59 -18.59
CA GLY A 61 -1.38 15.62 -17.58
C GLY A 61 -2.81 15.82 -17.15
N ASP A 62 -3.20 17.06 -16.84
CA ASP A 62 -4.57 17.39 -16.46
C ASP A 62 -5.59 17.07 -17.56
N ILE A 63 -5.20 17.20 -18.84
CA ILE A 63 -6.05 16.81 -19.96
C ILE A 63 -6.17 15.27 -20.06
N GLY A 64 -5.08 14.55 -19.80
CA GLY A 64 -5.07 13.08 -19.82
C GLY A 64 -5.11 12.48 -21.23
N ASP A 65 -4.82 13.25 -22.28
CA ASP A 65 -4.85 12.78 -23.67
C ASP A 65 -3.63 11.90 -23.98
N LYS A 66 -3.87 10.68 -24.47
CA LYS A 66 -2.83 9.72 -24.84
C LYS A 66 -1.96 10.19 -26.01
N ASP A 67 -2.47 11.10 -26.85
CA ASP A 67 -1.66 11.71 -27.92
C ASP A 67 -0.46 12.50 -27.35
N ALA A 68 -0.53 12.91 -26.08
CA ALA A 68 0.55 13.61 -25.39
C ALA A 68 1.74 12.70 -25.02
N VAL A 69 1.52 11.38 -24.95
CA VAL A 69 2.46 10.40 -24.39
C VAL A 69 3.84 10.47 -25.04
N ILE A 70 3.90 10.52 -26.38
CA ILE A 70 5.18 10.55 -27.11
C ILE A 70 5.95 11.85 -26.80
N GLY A 71 5.25 12.97 -26.67
CA GLY A 71 5.86 14.26 -26.29
C GLY A 71 6.41 14.21 -24.86
N LEU A 72 5.66 13.61 -23.93
CA LEU A 72 6.04 13.47 -22.54
C LEU A 72 7.22 12.49 -22.33
N ILE A 73 7.27 11.39 -23.09
CA ILE A 73 8.42 10.46 -23.09
C ILE A 73 9.72 11.20 -23.43
N LYS A 74 9.70 12.14 -24.40
CA LYS A 74 10.89 12.95 -24.71
C LYS A 74 11.34 13.79 -23.53
N ARG A 75 10.40 14.27 -22.69
CA ARG A 75 10.70 15.08 -21.51
C ARG A 75 11.30 14.29 -20.34
N LEU A 76 11.26 12.95 -20.36
CA LEU A 76 12.05 12.12 -19.43
C LEU A 76 13.58 12.32 -19.59
N ARG A 77 14.02 12.96 -20.68
CA ARG A 77 15.43 13.30 -20.94
C ARG A 77 15.67 14.81 -20.98
N ASP A 78 14.77 15.61 -20.41
CA ASP A 78 14.94 17.06 -20.33
C ASP A 78 16.20 17.42 -19.51
N CYS A 79 16.80 18.58 -19.80
CA CYS A 79 17.97 19.06 -19.06
C CYS A 79 17.64 19.37 -17.59
N SER A 80 16.40 19.78 -17.32
CA SER A 80 15.93 20.07 -15.96
C SER A 80 15.36 18.83 -15.29
N SER A 81 15.90 18.47 -14.11
CA SER A 81 15.37 17.38 -13.29
C SER A 81 13.91 17.59 -12.90
N LYS A 82 13.49 18.84 -12.67
CA LYS A 82 12.09 19.19 -12.37
C LYS A 82 11.15 18.79 -13.50
N ILE A 83 11.56 19.02 -14.74
CA ILE A 83 10.78 18.63 -15.93
C ILE A 83 10.75 17.12 -16.08
N ARG A 84 11.88 16.42 -15.88
CA ARG A 84 11.93 14.96 -15.96
C ARG A 84 11.01 14.30 -14.93
N SER A 85 11.09 14.71 -13.66
CA SER A 85 10.21 14.19 -12.60
C SER A 85 8.74 14.50 -12.88
N LYS A 86 8.43 15.71 -13.36
CA LYS A 86 7.06 16.08 -13.71
C LYS A 86 6.55 15.26 -14.91
N ALA A 87 7.38 15.00 -15.91
CA ALA A 87 7.03 14.15 -17.05
C ALA A 87 6.76 12.70 -16.62
N ALA A 88 7.60 12.12 -15.75
CA ALA A 88 7.37 10.79 -15.20
C ALA A 88 6.05 10.71 -14.43
N TYR A 89 5.81 11.67 -13.54
CA TYR A 89 4.54 11.78 -12.79
C TYR A 89 3.33 11.88 -13.72
N THR A 90 3.40 12.77 -14.72
CA THR A 90 2.33 12.97 -15.71
C THR A 90 2.07 11.70 -16.53
N LEU A 91 3.11 10.97 -16.95
CA LEU A 91 2.96 9.69 -17.65
C LEU A 91 2.28 8.63 -16.76
N GLY A 92 2.61 8.62 -15.47
CA GLY A 92 1.92 7.79 -14.48
C GLY A 92 0.44 8.10 -14.36
N PHE A 93 0.09 9.39 -14.34
CA PHE A 93 -1.30 9.85 -14.25
C PHE A 93 -2.13 9.53 -15.51
N ILE A 94 -1.54 9.64 -16.70
CA ILE A 94 -2.19 9.23 -17.96
C ILE A 94 -2.44 7.71 -17.98
N ALA A 95 -1.63 6.94 -17.25
CA ALA A 95 -1.77 5.50 -17.06
C ALA A 95 -1.77 4.69 -18.37
N ASP A 96 -1.03 5.14 -19.40
CA ASP A 96 -0.85 4.37 -20.62
C ASP A 96 0.23 3.29 -20.43
N GLU A 97 -0.17 2.02 -20.44
CA GLU A 97 0.76 0.89 -20.29
C GLU A 97 1.89 0.89 -21.36
N ALA A 98 1.68 1.51 -22.52
CA ALA A 98 2.68 1.57 -23.58
C ALA A 98 3.98 2.28 -23.14
N VAL A 99 3.95 3.10 -22.09
CA VAL A 99 5.09 3.92 -21.62
C VAL A 99 5.98 3.20 -20.61
N VAL A 100 5.56 2.03 -20.15
CA VAL A 100 6.25 1.26 -19.10
C VAL A 100 7.71 0.94 -19.47
N PRO A 101 8.05 0.50 -20.70
CA PRO A 101 9.44 0.26 -21.10
C PRO A 101 10.34 1.50 -20.97
N GLU A 102 9.82 2.67 -21.32
CA GLU A 102 10.52 3.95 -21.25
C GLU A 102 10.71 4.40 -19.80
N LEU A 103 9.69 4.24 -18.94
CA LEU A 103 9.80 4.52 -17.51
C LEU A 103 10.76 3.56 -16.81
N ILE A 104 10.79 2.27 -17.19
CA ILE A 104 11.80 1.30 -16.70
C ILE A 104 13.20 1.76 -17.09
N SER A 105 13.41 2.12 -18.36
CA SER A 105 14.71 2.61 -18.85
C SER A 105 15.14 3.89 -18.13
N TYR A 106 14.18 4.80 -17.87
CA TYR A 106 14.43 6.02 -17.12
C TYR A 106 14.78 5.72 -15.65
N LEU A 107 14.05 4.83 -14.98
CA LEU A 107 14.36 4.38 -13.60
C LEU A 107 15.78 3.80 -13.49
N GLN A 108 16.16 2.94 -14.43
CA GLN A 108 17.50 2.36 -14.46
C GLN A 108 18.57 3.46 -14.52
N TRP A 109 18.40 4.44 -15.42
CA TRP A 109 19.31 5.57 -15.55
C TRP A 109 19.33 6.46 -14.29
N VAL A 110 18.18 6.90 -13.76
CA VAL A 110 18.17 7.79 -12.58
C VAL A 110 18.67 7.09 -11.31
N SER A 111 18.51 5.77 -11.21
CA SER A 111 19.00 4.97 -10.07
C SER A 111 20.52 4.93 -9.93
N GLU A 112 21.24 5.46 -10.91
CA GLU A 112 22.69 5.63 -10.90
C GLU A 112 23.12 7.07 -10.62
N THR A 113 22.21 8.04 -10.77
CA THR A 113 22.56 9.47 -10.75
C THR A 113 21.89 10.26 -9.63
N SER A 114 20.64 9.94 -9.26
CA SER A 114 19.84 10.74 -8.32
C SER A 114 18.71 9.95 -7.68
N ASP A 115 18.73 9.87 -6.35
CA ASP A 115 17.68 9.26 -5.54
C ASP A 115 16.37 10.07 -5.58
N ASP A 116 16.46 11.41 -5.68
CA ASP A 116 15.30 12.33 -5.67
C ASP A 116 14.45 12.27 -6.94
N GLU A 117 14.96 11.70 -8.04
CA GLU A 117 14.17 11.50 -9.26
C GLU A 117 13.52 10.11 -9.30
N CYS A 118 14.14 9.13 -8.63
CA CYS A 118 13.66 7.75 -8.58
C CYS A 118 12.23 7.63 -8.03
N TRP A 119 11.88 8.40 -7.00
CA TRP A 119 10.54 8.28 -6.40
C TRP A 119 9.43 8.58 -7.41
N SER A 120 9.63 9.56 -8.30
CA SER A 120 8.61 9.99 -9.26
C SER A 120 8.30 8.92 -10.31
N VAL A 121 9.33 8.22 -10.79
CA VAL A 121 9.16 7.16 -11.78
C VAL A 121 8.63 5.87 -11.13
N ILE A 122 9.03 5.58 -9.88
CA ILE A 122 8.50 4.44 -9.12
C ILE A 122 7.00 4.62 -8.86
N ASP A 123 6.59 5.82 -8.44
CA ASP A 123 5.18 6.11 -8.22
C ASP A 123 4.39 6.02 -9.54
N ALA A 124 4.94 6.54 -10.64
CA ALA A 124 4.33 6.43 -11.97
C ALA A 124 4.15 4.97 -12.43
N LEU A 125 5.15 4.11 -12.24
CA LEU A 125 5.04 2.67 -12.55
C LEU A 125 3.97 1.99 -11.69
N GLY A 126 3.83 2.40 -10.42
CA GLY A 126 2.79 1.94 -9.51
C GLY A 126 1.39 2.38 -9.96
N GLU A 127 1.21 3.65 -10.34
CA GLU A 127 -0.08 4.20 -10.82
C GLU A 127 -0.53 3.55 -12.13
N ILE A 128 0.40 3.27 -13.05
CA ILE A 128 0.07 2.53 -14.29
C ILE A 128 -0.40 1.10 -13.99
N GLY A 129 0.12 0.49 -12.92
CA GLY A 129 -0.34 -0.83 -12.46
C GLY A 129 0.07 -2.00 -13.38
N SER A 130 1.00 -1.81 -14.31
CA SER A 130 1.41 -2.87 -15.23
C SER A 130 2.36 -3.86 -14.56
N LYS A 131 2.04 -5.15 -14.69
CA LYS A 131 2.87 -6.27 -14.24
C LYS A 131 4.25 -6.28 -14.89
N LYS A 132 4.41 -5.63 -16.05
CA LYS A 132 5.71 -5.49 -16.73
C LYS A 132 6.73 -4.71 -15.91
N ALA A 133 6.28 -3.86 -14.97
CA ALA A 133 7.15 -3.11 -14.08
C ALA A 133 7.71 -3.95 -12.92
N ILE A 134 7.08 -5.08 -12.58
CA ILE A 134 7.42 -5.89 -11.40
C ILE A 134 8.90 -6.33 -11.38
N PRO A 135 9.48 -6.88 -12.47
CA PRO A 135 10.87 -7.33 -12.44
C PRO A 135 11.85 -6.20 -12.12
N GLU A 136 11.62 -5.01 -12.66
CA GLU A 136 12.48 -3.86 -12.42
C GLU A 136 12.28 -3.30 -11.00
N LEU A 137 11.05 -3.22 -10.52
CA LEU A 137 10.76 -2.80 -9.15
C LEU A 137 11.36 -3.77 -8.12
N HIS A 138 11.39 -5.08 -8.40
CA HIS A 138 12.10 -6.07 -7.57
C HIS A 138 13.61 -5.85 -7.56
N ARG A 139 14.20 -5.62 -8.73
CA ARG A 139 15.64 -5.29 -8.85
C ARG A 139 15.97 -4.04 -8.04
N PHE A 140 15.15 -3.01 -8.16
CA PHE A 140 15.31 -1.75 -7.43
C PHE A 140 15.16 -1.95 -5.92
N LEU A 141 14.13 -2.68 -5.48
CA LEU A 141 13.90 -3.01 -4.06
C LEU A 141 15.12 -3.67 -3.39
N ALA A 142 15.82 -4.55 -4.11
CA ALA A 142 16.99 -5.25 -3.59
C ALA A 142 18.22 -4.34 -3.41
N LYS A 143 18.35 -3.29 -4.24
CA LYS A 143 19.47 -2.32 -4.18
C LYS A 143 19.19 -1.17 -3.20
N SER A 144 17.93 -0.78 -3.08
CA SER A 144 17.52 0.46 -2.41
C SER A 144 17.29 0.28 -0.91
N ASN A 145 17.47 1.38 -0.16
CA ASN A 145 17.28 1.42 1.29
C ASN A 145 16.40 2.61 1.71
N GLY A 146 15.84 2.56 2.93
CA GLY A 146 15.03 3.64 3.50
C GLY A 146 13.81 3.99 2.66
N TYR A 147 13.58 5.30 2.49
CA TYR A 147 12.38 5.85 1.84
C TYR A 147 12.16 5.32 0.41
N LEU A 148 13.21 5.17 -0.40
CA LEU A 148 13.07 4.66 -1.78
C LEU A 148 12.65 3.19 -1.81
N LYS A 149 13.09 2.41 -0.82
CA LYS A 149 12.64 1.02 -0.66
C LYS A 149 11.15 0.96 -0.36
N GLU A 150 10.68 1.80 0.56
CA GLU A 150 9.24 1.90 0.89
C GLU A 150 8.39 2.31 -0.31
N LYS A 151 8.89 3.23 -1.15
CA LYS A 151 8.21 3.61 -2.39
C LYS A 151 8.11 2.46 -3.38
N ALA A 152 9.17 1.67 -3.55
CA ALA A 152 9.14 0.49 -4.41
C ALA A 152 8.14 -0.55 -3.88
N ILE A 153 8.11 -0.78 -2.55
CA ILE A 153 7.11 -1.63 -1.89
C ILE A 153 5.70 -1.13 -2.20
N PHE A 154 5.44 0.16 -2.01
CA PHE A 154 4.13 0.77 -2.27
C PHE A 154 3.71 0.65 -3.74
N ALA A 155 4.62 0.88 -4.68
CA ALA A 155 4.35 0.71 -6.12
C ALA A 155 3.98 -0.75 -6.46
N LEU A 156 4.70 -1.74 -5.92
CA LEU A 156 4.34 -3.16 -6.08
C LEU A 156 2.94 -3.45 -5.51
N GLY A 157 2.60 -2.85 -4.37
CA GLY A 157 1.27 -2.96 -3.78
C GLY A 157 0.16 -2.29 -4.60
N LYS A 158 0.45 -1.18 -5.29
CA LYS A 158 -0.48 -0.55 -6.24
C LYS A 158 -0.74 -1.42 -7.46
N ILE A 159 0.31 -2.06 -8.00
CA ILE A 159 0.18 -3.03 -9.10
C ILE A 159 -0.72 -4.20 -8.67
N GLY A 160 -0.62 -4.63 -7.40
CA GLY A 160 -1.56 -5.57 -6.80
C GLY A 160 -1.47 -6.99 -7.36
N ASP A 161 -0.36 -7.35 -7.99
CA ASP A 161 -0.12 -8.70 -8.49
C ASP A 161 0.32 -9.64 -7.35
N GLU A 162 -0.33 -10.78 -7.21
CA GLU A 162 -0.02 -11.76 -6.16
C GLU A 162 1.41 -12.33 -6.23
N SER A 163 2.09 -12.23 -7.37
CA SER A 163 3.49 -12.66 -7.51
C SER A 163 4.45 -11.89 -6.61
N VAL A 164 4.05 -10.72 -6.09
CA VAL A 164 4.88 -9.90 -5.19
C VAL A 164 4.77 -10.32 -3.72
N ILE A 165 3.79 -11.18 -3.38
CA ILE A 165 3.53 -11.63 -2.01
C ILE A 165 4.77 -12.27 -1.34
N PRO A 166 5.54 -13.16 -2.00
CA PRO A 166 6.75 -13.73 -1.41
C PRO A 166 7.80 -12.67 -1.02
N ASP A 167 7.95 -11.62 -1.82
CA ASP A 167 8.90 -10.54 -1.55
C ASP A 167 8.44 -9.66 -0.38
N LEU A 168 7.14 -9.33 -0.31
CA LEU A 168 6.57 -8.62 0.83
C LEU A 168 6.75 -9.40 2.13
N ILE A 169 6.53 -10.72 2.07
CA ILE A 169 6.80 -11.64 3.17
C ILE A 169 8.27 -11.60 3.59
N HIS A 170 9.20 -11.60 2.63
CA HIS A 170 10.62 -11.54 2.93
C HIS A 170 10.99 -10.22 3.63
N ILE A 171 10.41 -9.09 3.18
CA ILE A 171 10.60 -7.77 3.78
C ILE A 171 10.18 -7.73 5.25
N LEU A 172 9.07 -8.40 5.60
CA LEU A 172 8.62 -8.52 7.00
C LEU A 172 9.70 -9.13 7.91
N LYS A 173 10.56 -9.99 7.36
CA LYS A 173 11.64 -10.64 8.11
C LYS A 173 12.89 -9.77 8.18
N THR A 174 13.30 -9.19 7.06
CA THR A 174 14.68 -8.67 6.89
C THR A 174 14.83 -7.15 6.96
N SER A 175 13.74 -6.38 6.92
CA SER A 175 13.82 -4.92 6.70
C SER A 175 13.52 -4.05 7.94
N SER A 176 13.69 -2.73 7.79
CA SER A 176 13.39 -1.71 8.81
C SER A 176 11.91 -1.69 9.20
N LEU A 177 11.59 -1.08 10.35
CA LEU A 177 10.22 -0.97 10.86
C LEU A 177 9.25 -0.35 9.84
N ASP A 178 9.70 0.70 9.14
CA ASP A 178 8.88 1.42 8.17
C ASP A 178 8.53 0.54 6.96
N SER A 179 9.53 -0.15 6.38
CA SER A 179 9.31 -1.11 5.28
C SER A 179 8.40 -2.27 5.69
N LYS A 180 8.46 -2.72 6.95
CA LYS A 180 7.53 -3.74 7.47
C LYS A 180 6.11 -3.21 7.55
N GLY A 181 5.93 -2.00 8.07
CA GLY A 181 4.62 -1.34 8.13
C GLY A 181 3.95 -1.25 6.76
N THR A 182 4.70 -0.81 5.74
CA THR A 182 4.19 -0.74 4.37
C THR A 182 3.84 -2.12 3.81
N ALA A 183 4.71 -3.12 4.02
CA ALA A 183 4.45 -4.49 3.55
C ALA A 183 3.21 -5.12 4.21
N ILE A 184 3.00 -4.90 5.51
CA ILE A 184 1.78 -5.32 6.24
C ILE A 184 0.54 -4.71 5.62
N GLU A 185 0.57 -3.40 5.38
CA GLU A 185 -0.56 -2.67 4.81
C GLU A 185 -0.93 -3.21 3.42
N ILE A 186 0.06 -3.47 2.57
CA ILE A 186 -0.15 -4.00 1.22
C ILE A 186 -0.69 -5.42 1.29
N LEU A 187 -0.09 -6.31 2.07
CA LEU A 187 -0.56 -7.69 2.22
C LEU A 187 -2.02 -7.75 2.70
N ARG A 188 -2.39 -6.83 3.61
CA ARG A 188 -3.77 -6.65 4.05
C ARG A 188 -4.69 -6.15 2.94
N LYS A 189 -4.28 -5.13 2.17
CA LYS A 189 -5.07 -4.56 1.07
C LYS A 189 -5.27 -5.59 -0.06
N MET A 190 -4.24 -6.35 -0.39
CA MET A 190 -4.28 -7.47 -1.34
C MET A 190 -5.05 -8.67 -0.81
N GLN A 191 -5.33 -8.69 0.51
CA GLN A 191 -6.02 -9.79 1.17
C GLN A 191 -5.30 -11.13 0.94
N ALA A 192 -3.96 -11.12 0.96
CA ALA A 192 -3.06 -12.16 0.45
C ALA A 192 -3.38 -13.60 0.91
N GLU A 193 -4.35 -14.24 0.26
CA GLU A 193 -4.86 -15.57 0.61
C GLU A 193 -3.80 -16.67 0.44
N PRO A 194 -3.00 -16.69 -0.64
CA PRO A 194 -1.95 -17.69 -0.81
C PRO A 194 -0.90 -17.67 0.31
N ALA A 195 -0.80 -16.56 1.05
CA ALA A 195 0.13 -16.41 2.17
C ALA A 195 -0.44 -16.86 3.53
N ILE A 196 -1.73 -17.21 3.63
CA ILE A 196 -2.34 -17.63 4.90
C ILE A 196 -1.57 -18.77 5.58
N PRO A 197 -1.18 -19.87 4.89
CA PRO A 197 -0.44 -20.95 5.56
C PRO A 197 0.89 -20.47 6.13
N TYR A 198 1.54 -19.54 5.42
CA TYR A 198 2.80 -18.95 5.86
C TYR A 198 2.60 -18.00 7.05
N PHE A 199 1.53 -17.20 7.05
CA PHE A 199 1.15 -16.34 8.17
C PHE A 199 0.88 -17.16 9.44
N LEU A 200 0.13 -18.26 9.33
CA LEU A 200 -0.11 -19.16 10.45
C LEU A 200 1.19 -19.79 10.95
N GLY A 201 2.06 -20.23 10.04
CA GLY A 201 3.39 -20.73 10.39
C GLY A 201 4.24 -19.71 11.16
N ILE A 202 4.16 -18.42 10.81
CA ILE A 202 4.82 -17.35 11.59
C ILE A 202 4.20 -17.20 12.98
N LEU A 203 2.87 -17.18 13.08
CA LEU A 203 2.19 -17.08 14.37
C LEU A 203 2.60 -18.20 15.32
N GLU A 204 2.68 -19.43 14.81
CA GLU A 204 3.03 -20.63 15.59
C GLU A 204 4.52 -20.69 15.94
N ASN A 205 5.40 -20.53 14.94
CA ASN A 205 6.77 -21.06 15.03
C ASN A 205 7.85 -19.98 15.15
N GLU A 206 7.59 -18.73 14.78
CA GLU A 206 8.64 -17.69 14.81
C GLU A 206 8.94 -17.25 16.25
N PRO A 207 10.21 -17.19 16.69
CA PRO A 207 10.53 -16.81 18.08
C PRO A 207 10.30 -15.32 18.36
N TYR A 208 10.24 -14.49 17.32
CA TYR A 208 10.15 -13.04 17.46
C TYR A 208 8.70 -12.57 17.65
N VAL A 209 8.40 -12.09 18.87
CA VAL A 209 7.10 -11.49 19.26
C VAL A 209 6.63 -10.42 18.27
N ARG A 210 7.55 -9.60 17.76
CA ARG A 210 7.22 -8.54 16.79
C ARG A 210 6.68 -9.13 15.49
N SER A 211 7.33 -10.14 14.93
CA SER A 211 6.87 -10.80 13.70
C SER A 211 5.48 -11.43 13.87
N ARG A 212 5.20 -12.04 15.03
CA ARG A 212 3.87 -12.58 15.33
C ARG A 212 2.81 -11.47 15.43
N ASN A 213 3.13 -10.33 16.05
CA ASN A 213 2.23 -9.18 16.13
C ASN A 213 1.91 -8.56 14.76
N ASP A 214 2.94 -8.42 13.91
CA ASP A 214 2.80 -7.89 12.56
C ASP A 214 1.85 -8.74 11.72
N ILE A 215 2.05 -10.06 11.73
CA ILE A 215 1.19 -11.02 11.02
C ILE A 215 -0.22 -11.10 11.60
N ALA A 216 -0.37 -11.04 12.93
CA ALA A 216 -1.69 -10.96 13.54
C ALA A 216 -2.45 -9.71 13.07
N GLY A 217 -1.74 -8.58 12.89
CA GLY A 217 -2.30 -7.37 12.29
C GLY A 217 -2.74 -7.54 10.83
N VAL A 218 -1.93 -8.23 10.01
CA VAL A 218 -2.28 -8.57 8.62
C VAL A 218 -3.57 -9.38 8.59
N LEU A 219 -3.62 -10.51 9.32
CA LEU A 219 -4.78 -11.41 9.35
C LEU A 219 -6.01 -10.73 9.95
N GLY A 220 -5.83 -9.86 10.95
CA GLY A 220 -6.89 -9.02 11.51
C GLY A 220 -7.55 -8.10 10.48
N GLY A 221 -6.84 -7.73 9.42
CA GLY A 221 -7.35 -6.91 8.34
C GLY A 221 -8.09 -7.65 7.24
N PHE A 222 -8.27 -8.97 7.35
CA PHE A 222 -8.94 -9.76 6.31
C PHE A 222 -10.45 -9.49 6.31
N GLN A 223 -11.04 -9.43 5.12
CA GLN A 223 -12.46 -9.15 4.89
C GLN A 223 -13.31 -10.41 4.94
N ARG A 224 -14.64 -10.25 5.13
CA ARG A 224 -15.62 -11.30 5.50
C ARG A 224 -15.39 -12.68 4.89
N GLU A 225 -15.36 -12.78 3.57
CA GLU A 225 -15.24 -14.07 2.87
C GLU A 225 -13.92 -14.77 3.25
N ARG A 226 -12.81 -14.03 3.22
CA ARG A 226 -11.46 -14.56 3.52
C ARG A 226 -11.23 -14.77 5.02
N ALA A 227 -11.81 -13.91 5.85
CA ALA A 227 -11.81 -14.03 7.30
C ALA A 227 -12.46 -15.35 7.76
N ALA A 228 -13.56 -15.76 7.13
CA ALA A 228 -14.24 -17.02 7.46
C ALA A 228 -13.33 -18.25 7.27
N HIS A 229 -12.48 -18.24 6.25
CA HIS A 229 -11.54 -19.35 5.98
C HIS A 229 -10.40 -19.45 7.01
N ILE A 230 -9.99 -18.34 7.62
CA ILE A 230 -8.86 -18.33 8.58
C ILE A 230 -9.30 -18.52 10.02
N LEU A 231 -10.54 -18.20 10.37
CA LEU A 231 -11.05 -18.29 11.75
C LEU A 231 -10.84 -19.67 12.40
N PRO A 232 -11.11 -20.82 11.73
CA PRO A 232 -10.87 -22.13 12.33
C PRO A 232 -9.42 -22.34 12.75
N ASN A 233 -8.47 -21.88 11.92
CA ASN A 233 -7.04 -22.00 12.20
C ASN A 233 -6.63 -21.09 13.36
N LEU A 234 -7.15 -19.85 13.41
CA LEU A 234 -6.89 -18.95 14.52
C LEU A 234 -7.47 -19.47 15.85
N LEU A 235 -8.68 -20.05 15.83
CA LEU A 235 -9.29 -20.66 17.02
C LEU A 235 -8.45 -21.83 17.55
N ALA A 236 -7.89 -22.65 16.66
CA ALA A 236 -6.99 -23.75 17.03
C ALA A 236 -5.69 -23.27 17.69
N LEU A 237 -5.28 -22.01 17.46
CA LEU A 237 -4.08 -21.42 18.05
C LEU A 237 -4.30 -20.80 19.44
N ILE A 238 -5.53 -20.50 19.82
CA ILE A 238 -5.88 -19.93 21.14
C ILE A 238 -5.26 -20.71 22.33
N PRO A 239 -5.32 -22.07 22.39
CA PRO A 239 -4.76 -22.81 23.51
C PRO A 239 -3.23 -22.94 23.49
N THR A 240 -2.53 -22.43 22.48
CA THR A 240 -1.07 -22.52 22.35
C THR A 240 -0.38 -21.26 22.90
N GLU A 241 0.95 -21.25 22.98
CA GLU A 241 1.73 -20.03 23.31
C GLU A 241 1.48 -18.87 22.33
N SER A 242 0.91 -19.17 21.16
CA SER A 242 0.54 -18.19 20.14
C SER A 242 -0.87 -17.61 20.30
N GLY A 243 -1.61 -18.05 21.32
CA GLY A 243 -3.01 -17.71 21.52
C GLY A 243 -3.30 -16.21 21.59
N GLN A 244 -2.42 -15.43 22.23
CA GLN A 244 -2.57 -13.98 22.30
C GLN A 244 -2.55 -13.29 20.91
N TYR A 245 -1.76 -13.82 19.97
CA TYR A 245 -1.68 -13.27 18.61
C TYR A 245 -2.88 -13.70 17.77
N ALA A 246 -3.36 -14.93 17.98
CA ALA A 246 -4.59 -15.41 17.36
C ALA A 246 -5.80 -14.58 17.82
N LEU A 247 -5.91 -14.29 19.11
CA LEU A 247 -6.95 -13.41 19.67
C LEU A 247 -6.87 -11.99 19.08
N ARG A 248 -5.66 -11.45 18.91
CA ARG A 248 -5.46 -10.14 18.26
C ARG A 248 -5.95 -10.14 16.81
N ALA A 249 -5.65 -11.19 16.05
CA ALA A 249 -6.14 -11.33 14.67
C ALA A 249 -7.68 -11.45 14.64
N ILE A 250 -8.26 -12.29 15.50
CA ILE A 250 -9.72 -12.44 15.61
C ILE A 250 -10.40 -11.10 15.97
N PHE A 251 -9.83 -10.35 16.93
CA PHE A 251 -10.35 -9.04 17.29
C PHE A 251 -10.32 -8.07 16.11
N GLY A 252 -9.22 -8.03 15.35
CA GLY A 252 -9.12 -7.23 14.13
C GLY A 252 -10.21 -7.60 13.11
N ILE A 253 -10.41 -8.90 12.87
CA ILE A 253 -11.44 -9.42 11.96
C ILE A 253 -12.83 -8.96 12.41
N GLN A 254 -13.14 -9.07 13.71
CA GLN A 254 -14.43 -8.67 14.27
C GLN A 254 -14.72 -7.19 14.03
N GLN A 255 -13.74 -6.31 14.28
CA GLN A 255 -13.87 -4.87 14.04
C GLN A 255 -14.10 -4.55 12.56
N ASN A 256 -13.41 -5.26 11.65
CA ASN A 256 -13.48 -4.98 10.21
C ASN A 256 -14.71 -5.59 9.54
N CYS A 257 -15.16 -6.76 9.98
CA CYS A 257 -16.24 -7.51 9.33
C CYS A 257 -17.62 -7.29 9.97
N GLN A 258 -17.70 -6.52 11.07
CA GLN A 258 -18.89 -6.39 11.91
C GLN A 258 -19.47 -7.78 12.28
N PHE A 259 -18.60 -8.76 12.56
CA PHE A 259 -19.07 -10.04 13.10
C PHE A 259 -19.63 -9.79 14.50
N TYR A 260 -20.95 -9.62 14.58
CA TYR A 260 -21.65 -9.86 15.84
C TYR A 260 -21.46 -11.35 16.15
N ASN A 261 -20.91 -11.61 17.33
CA ASN A 261 -20.39 -12.89 17.85
C ASN A 261 -21.36 -14.10 17.89
N TYR A 262 -22.47 -14.08 17.15
CA TYR A 262 -23.55 -15.06 17.29
C TYR A 262 -23.38 -16.36 16.48
N GLU A 263 -22.61 -16.38 15.40
CA GLU A 263 -22.57 -17.56 14.50
C GLU A 263 -21.28 -18.39 14.53
N ILE A 264 -20.20 -17.90 15.18
CA ILE A 264 -18.90 -18.60 15.19
C ILE A 264 -18.94 -19.87 16.08
N PHE A 265 -19.88 -19.98 17.01
CA PHE A 265 -20.01 -21.13 17.92
C PHE A 265 -21.27 -21.96 17.67
N ARG A 266 -21.19 -22.92 16.74
CA ARG A 266 -22.09 -24.09 16.73
C ARG A 266 -21.42 -25.46 16.60
N LYS A 267 -20.09 -25.54 16.51
CA LYS A 267 -19.37 -26.82 16.60
C LYS A 267 -18.76 -26.97 17.99
N GLN A 268 -19.20 -27.99 18.73
CA GLN A 268 -18.56 -28.43 19.96
C GLN A 268 -17.08 -28.73 19.68
N LEU A 269 -16.18 -28.09 20.42
CA LEU A 269 -14.77 -28.48 20.45
C LEU A 269 -14.67 -29.92 20.95
N PRO A 270 -13.81 -30.77 20.36
CA PRO A 270 -13.67 -32.15 20.81
C PRO A 270 -13.21 -32.20 22.27
N PRO A 271 -13.72 -33.14 23.08
CA PRO A 271 -13.41 -33.19 24.50
C PRO A 271 -11.95 -33.54 24.74
N VAL A 272 -11.28 -32.74 25.58
CA VAL A 272 -9.92 -33.00 26.05
C VAL A 272 -9.97 -34.10 27.11
N VAL A 273 -9.34 -35.24 26.85
CA VAL A 273 -9.15 -36.29 27.86
C VAL A 273 -7.81 -36.06 28.54
N SER A 274 -7.81 -35.60 29.79
CA SER A 274 -6.60 -35.51 30.62
C SER A 274 -6.83 -36.05 32.04
N PRO A 275 -5.84 -36.76 32.64
CA PRO A 275 -5.95 -37.35 33.96
C PRO A 275 -5.77 -36.31 35.07
N GLN A 276 -6.52 -36.44 36.17
CA GLN A 276 -6.57 -35.46 37.25
C GLN A 276 -5.24 -35.27 37.99
N PRO A 277 -4.93 -34.02 38.40
CA PRO A 277 -4.10 -33.77 39.57
C PRO A 277 -4.82 -32.92 40.63
N SER A 278 -4.67 -33.37 41.86
CA SER A 278 -5.03 -32.75 43.12
C SER A 278 -4.05 -31.66 43.55
N GLY A 279 -4.55 -30.55 44.09
CA GLY A 279 -3.80 -29.65 44.97
C GLY A 279 -3.61 -28.23 44.43
N ALA A 280 -4.12 -27.25 45.19
CA ALA A 280 -4.17 -25.82 44.86
C ALA A 280 -2.84 -25.07 45.03
N SER A 281 -2.60 -24.05 44.20
CA SER A 281 -1.82 -22.87 44.57
C SER A 281 -2.24 -21.64 43.74
N GLN A 282 -2.47 -20.52 44.44
CA GLN A 282 -2.83 -19.22 43.87
C GLN A 282 -1.70 -18.68 42.98
N HIS A 283 -2.00 -18.40 41.72
CA HIS A 283 -1.11 -17.67 40.79
C HIS A 283 -1.78 -16.37 40.31
N PRO A 284 -1.01 -15.30 40.04
CA PRO A 284 -1.56 -13.99 39.68
C PRO A 284 -2.16 -14.01 38.27
N PHE A 285 -3.42 -13.57 38.14
CA PHE A 285 -4.12 -13.44 36.85
C PHE A 285 -3.86 -12.06 36.23
N ILE A 286 -3.70 -12.01 34.90
CA ILE A 286 -3.80 -10.76 34.12
C ILE A 286 -5.24 -10.66 33.60
N LEU A 287 -6.00 -9.68 34.12
CA LEU A 287 -7.35 -9.36 33.63
C LEU A 287 -7.21 -8.46 32.40
N TYR A 288 -7.74 -8.90 31.26
CA TYR A 288 -7.95 -8.02 30.11
C TYR A 288 -9.41 -7.53 30.15
N ASP A 289 -9.58 -6.25 30.44
CA ASP A 289 -10.88 -5.57 30.41
C ASP A 289 -11.20 -5.21 28.95
N PHE A 290 -12.19 -5.89 28.37
CA PHE A 290 -12.67 -5.62 27.03
C PHE A 290 -14.00 -4.89 27.17
N PRO A 291 -14.10 -3.60 26.80
CA PRO A 291 -15.27 -2.78 27.11
C PRO A 291 -16.58 -3.24 26.46
N ASN A 292 -16.57 -4.27 25.59
CA ASN A 292 -17.77 -4.93 25.04
C ASN A 292 -17.61 -6.46 24.85
N ALA A 293 -16.58 -7.09 25.42
CA ALA A 293 -16.50 -8.55 25.51
C ALA A 293 -16.51 -8.91 26.98
N THR A 294 -17.57 -9.59 27.42
CA THR A 294 -17.70 -10.08 28.78
C THR A 294 -16.52 -11.02 29.07
N THR A 295 -15.55 -10.50 29.82
CA THR A 295 -14.43 -11.14 30.51
C THR A 295 -14.03 -12.54 30.02
N VAL A 296 -12.88 -12.64 29.35
CA VAL A 296 -12.20 -13.93 29.15
C VAL A 296 -11.45 -14.28 30.43
N LYS A 297 -11.93 -15.28 31.18
CA LYS A 297 -11.15 -15.89 32.26
C LYS A 297 -10.45 -17.14 31.75
N VAL A 298 -9.13 -17.09 31.73
CA VAL A 298 -8.28 -18.26 31.47
C VAL A 298 -8.01 -18.91 32.82
N PHE A 299 -8.55 -20.11 33.03
CA PHE A 299 -8.17 -20.96 34.15
C PHE A 299 -7.29 -22.10 33.61
N GLU A 300 -6.14 -22.33 34.23
CA GLU A 300 -5.40 -23.56 34.03
C GLU A 300 -6.26 -24.71 34.57
N HIS A 301 -6.56 -25.65 33.67
CA HIS A 301 -7.41 -26.84 33.86
C HIS A 301 -8.91 -26.66 33.57
N VAL A 302 -9.25 -26.96 32.31
CA VAL A 302 -10.48 -27.61 31.83
C VAL A 302 -11.80 -26.93 32.21
N ASP A 303 -12.18 -25.93 31.41
CA ASP A 303 -13.44 -25.86 30.65
C ASP A 303 -13.68 -24.42 30.18
N THR A 304 -13.64 -24.19 28.86
CA THR A 304 -13.91 -22.87 28.29
C THR A 304 -15.41 -22.74 28.03
N TYR A 305 -16.16 -22.23 29.00
CA TYR A 305 -17.54 -21.80 28.76
C TYR A 305 -17.59 -20.28 28.59
N ILE A 306 -18.14 -19.84 27.46
CA ILE A 306 -18.64 -18.47 27.30
C ILE A 306 -20.07 -18.49 27.87
N THR A 307 -20.24 -18.13 29.14
CA THR A 307 -21.59 -17.96 29.72
C THR A 307 -21.96 -16.49 29.80
N LYS A 308 -23.07 -16.13 29.17
CA LYS A 308 -23.79 -14.89 29.46
C LYS A 308 -24.47 -15.08 30.82
N THR A 309 -23.98 -14.44 31.88
CA THR A 309 -24.85 -14.16 33.02
C THR A 309 -25.77 -13.05 32.59
N GLU A 310 -27.02 -13.38 32.29
CA GLU A 310 -28.08 -12.38 32.27
C GLU A 310 -28.14 -11.80 33.67
N ASN A 311 -27.80 -10.52 33.80
CA ASN A 311 -27.99 -9.82 35.05
C ASN A 311 -29.53 -9.67 35.22
N PRO A 312 -30.16 -10.23 36.27
CA PRO A 312 -31.60 -10.14 36.42
C PRO A 312 -32.09 -8.76 36.87
N ASP A 313 -31.19 -7.86 37.28
CA ASP A 313 -31.56 -6.52 37.73
C ASP A 313 -30.45 -5.50 37.38
N TYR A 314 -30.90 -4.31 36.96
CA TYR A 314 -30.17 -3.11 36.49
C TYR A 314 -29.84 -3.02 35.00
#